data_AF-A0A401Q8F3-F1
#
_entry.id   AF-A0A401Q8F3-F1
#
_cell.length_a   1.000
_cell.length_b   1.000
_cell.length_c   1.000
_cell.angle_alpha   90.00
_cell.angle_beta   90.00
_cell.angle_gamma   90.00
#
_symmetry.space_group_name_H-M   'P 1'
#
loop_
_entity.id
_entity.type
_entity.pdbx_description
1 polymer ?
#
loop_
_entity_poly.entity_id
_entity_poly.type
_entity_poly.pdbx_seq_one_letter_code
_entity_poly.pdbx_strand_id
1 'polypeptide(L)'
;MDLEGCNAQRVLIFVDQSYPGTLVKKLLSSQKHPNIILISNSRGSEFTWASSFTDFWAELQPDQCLVDYLFKNVAWTAPSTLGVVESTSGLLNSTIYGGPCYNNPPLTPEEVKREYMGCQNLPTAVWYQTVQQKDLLQ
;
A
#
# COMPACT_ATOMS: atom_id res chain seq x y z
N MET A 1 21.00 -15.47 2.01
CA MET A 1 20.53 -14.96 3.33
C MET A 1 19.08 -14.49 3.13
N ASP A 2 18.12 -14.73 4.04
CA ASP A 2 16.67 -14.41 3.87
C ASP A 2 16.35 -12.91 3.65
N LEU A 3 17.39 -12.08 3.54
CA LEU A 3 17.36 -10.62 3.46
C LEU A 3 17.94 -10.07 2.16
N GLU A 4 18.60 -10.93 1.39
CA GLU A 4 19.27 -10.54 0.15
C GLU A 4 18.20 -10.27 -0.91
N GLY A 5 17.94 -8.99 -1.20
CA GLY A 5 16.88 -8.58 -2.12
C GLY A 5 15.55 -8.19 -1.46
N CYS A 6 15.50 -8.07 -0.12
CA CYS A 6 14.32 -7.61 0.62
C CYS A 6 14.04 -6.10 0.44
N ASN A 7 13.78 -5.65 -0.79
CA ASN A 7 13.34 -4.30 -1.09
C ASN A 7 11.81 -4.26 -1.22
N ALA A 8 11.18 -3.21 -0.68
CA ALA A 8 9.74 -3.03 -0.79
C ALA A 8 9.35 -2.81 -2.25
N GLN A 9 8.78 -3.83 -2.89
CA GLN A 9 8.33 -3.73 -4.28
C GLN A 9 7.15 -2.78 -4.45
N ARG A 10 6.39 -2.57 -3.37
CA ARG A 10 5.22 -1.69 -3.28
C ARG A 10 5.13 -1.09 -1.88
N VAL A 11 4.63 0.14 -1.81
CA VAL A 11 4.32 0.82 -0.54
C VAL A 11 2.93 1.44 -0.68
N LEU A 12 1.99 0.99 0.15
CA LEU A 12 0.66 1.56 0.27
C LEU A 12 0.69 2.64 1.35
N ILE A 13 0.24 3.85 1.02
CA ILE A 13 0.11 4.96 1.96
C ILE A 13 -1.37 5.34 2.05
N PHE A 14 -1.96 5.10 3.21
CA PHE A 14 -3.33 5.51 3.53
C PHE A 14 -3.30 6.87 4.24
N VAL A 15 -4.04 7.84 3.72
CA VAL A 15 -3.96 9.24 4.15
C VAL A 15 -5.35 9.77 4.49
N ASP A 16 -5.62 9.84 5.79
CA ASP A 16 -6.78 10.49 6.35
C ASP A 16 -6.36 11.85 6.94
N GLN A 17 -6.31 12.88 6.08
CA GLN A 17 -5.99 14.25 6.52
C GLN A 17 -6.75 15.27 5.68
N SER A 18 -6.85 16.50 6.17
CA SER A 18 -7.38 17.61 5.38
C SER A 18 -6.40 18.02 4.29
N TYR A 19 -6.91 18.35 3.09
CA TYR A 19 -6.13 18.86 1.95
C TYR A 19 -4.98 17.93 1.49
N PRO A 20 -5.23 16.64 1.20
CA PRO A 20 -4.19 15.69 0.79
C PRO A 20 -3.56 16.02 -0.59
N GLY A 21 -4.15 16.93 -1.37
CA GLY A 21 -3.71 17.29 -2.71
C GLY A 21 -2.24 17.72 -2.83
N THR A 22 -1.66 18.33 -1.80
CA THR A 22 -0.22 18.70 -1.80
C THR A 22 0.67 17.45 -1.79
N LEU A 23 0.31 16.44 -0.99
CA LEU A 23 1.02 15.16 -0.93
C LEU A 23 0.87 14.40 -2.25
N VAL A 24 -0.35 14.36 -2.79
CA VAL A 24 -0.64 13.76 -4.11
C VAL A 24 0.23 14.40 -5.21
N LYS A 25 0.26 15.73 -5.29
CA LYS A 25 1.06 16.46 -6.29
C LYS A 25 2.55 16.16 -6.15
N LYS A 26 3.07 16.16 -4.92
CA LYS A 26 4.48 15.83 -4.66
C LYS A 26 4.81 14.41 -5.10
N LEU A 27 3.94 13.44 -4.79
CA LEU A 27 4.13 12.06 -5.20
C LEU A 27 4.13 11.91 -6.73
N LEU A 28 3.14 12.49 -7.41
CA LEU A 28 3.05 12.47 -8.88
C LEU A 28 4.26 13.11 -9.56
N SER A 29 4.84 14.15 -8.96
CA SER A 29 6.05 14.80 -9.48
C SER A 29 7.34 14.02 -9.20
N SER A 30 7.29 13.00 -8.35
CA SER A 30 8.47 12.32 -7.86
C SER A 30 8.88 11.17 -8.75
N GLN A 31 10.08 11.25 -9.31
CA GLN A 31 10.71 10.16 -10.05
C GLN A 31 11.35 9.10 -9.14
N LYS A 32 11.40 9.35 -7.82
CA LYS A 32 12.09 8.48 -6.84
C LYS A 32 11.19 7.42 -6.22
N HIS A 33 9.88 7.51 -6.42
CA HIS A 33 8.88 6.73 -5.69
C HIS A 33 7.91 5.96 -6.61
N PRO A 34 8.40 5.22 -7.63
CA PRO A 34 7.54 4.57 -8.63
C PRO A 34 6.66 3.45 -8.07
N ASN A 35 7.04 2.92 -6.90
CA ASN A 35 6.40 1.81 -6.19
C ASN A 35 5.38 2.27 -5.12
N ILE A 36 5.11 3.57 -5.01
CA ILE A 36 4.17 4.09 -4.02
C ILE A 36 2.75 4.19 -4.61
N ILE A 37 1.79 3.75 -3.81
CA ILE A 37 0.36 3.87 -4.05
C ILE A 37 -0.21 4.72 -2.92
N LEU A 38 -0.78 5.86 -3.27
CA LEU A 38 -1.37 6.78 -2.31
C LEU A 38 -2.90 6.68 -2.38
N ILE A 39 -3.49 6.38 -1.23
CA ILE A 39 -4.94 6.27 -1.05
C ILE A 39 -5.33 7.31 -0.01
N SER A 40 -6.16 8.26 -0.40
CA SER A 40 -6.55 9.39 0.44
C SER A 40 -8.06 9.55 0.53
N ASN A 41 -8.49 10.11 1.65
CA ASN A 41 -9.90 10.35 1.96
C ASN A 41 -10.61 11.28 0.95
N SER A 42 -9.88 12.09 0.18
CA SER A 42 -10.43 13.08 -0.75
C SER A 42 -9.54 13.34 -1.97
N ARG A 43 -10.15 13.81 -3.07
CA ARG A 43 -9.42 14.36 -4.22
C ARG A 43 -9.11 15.84 -4.00
N GLY A 44 -7.84 16.21 -4.12
CA GLY A 44 -7.41 17.60 -4.16
C GLY A 44 -7.56 18.33 -2.82
N SER A 45 -8.44 19.33 -2.78
CA SER A 45 -8.65 20.21 -1.61
C SER A 45 -10.01 20.01 -0.95
N GLU A 46 -10.72 18.93 -1.29
CA GLU A 46 -11.98 18.59 -0.63
C GLU A 46 -11.73 18.29 0.86
N PHE A 47 -12.66 18.74 1.71
CA PHE A 47 -12.63 18.51 3.15
C PHE A 47 -13.58 17.36 3.47
N THR A 48 -13.05 16.28 4.01
CA THR A 48 -13.84 15.11 4.41
C THR A 48 -14.20 15.19 5.88
N TRP A 49 -15.43 14.81 6.21
CA TRP A 49 -15.88 14.63 7.59
C TRP A 49 -15.91 13.14 7.92
N ALA A 50 -15.48 12.83 9.15
CA ALA A 50 -15.60 11.54 9.83
C ALA A 50 -14.54 10.47 9.52
N SER A 51 -14.29 9.65 10.55
CA SER A 51 -13.39 8.48 10.60
C SER A 51 -13.73 7.37 9.61
N SER A 52 -14.74 7.53 8.76
CA SER A 52 -15.25 6.51 7.85
C SER A 52 -14.20 6.01 6.87
N PHE A 53 -13.23 6.84 6.48
CA PHE A 53 -12.10 6.39 5.66
C PHE A 53 -11.19 5.43 6.43
N THR A 54 -10.78 5.81 7.65
CA THR A 54 -9.92 4.98 8.49
C THR A 54 -10.62 3.69 8.89
N ASP A 55 -11.89 3.77 9.29
CA ASP A 55 -12.72 2.61 9.66
C ASP A 55 -12.89 1.66 8.47
N PHE A 56 -13.15 2.19 7.28
CA PHE A 56 -13.21 1.41 6.04
C PHE A 56 -11.91 0.63 5.82
N TRP A 57 -10.76 1.31 5.72
CA TRP A 57 -9.50 0.60 5.46
C TRP A 57 -9.04 -0.30 6.61
N ALA A 58 -9.52 -0.09 7.84
CA ALA A 58 -9.26 -0.98 8.98
C ALA A 58 -10.00 -2.33 8.87
N GLU A 59 -11.11 -2.39 8.14
CA GLU A 59 -11.87 -3.62 7.90
C GLU A 59 -11.32 -4.48 6.75
N LEU A 60 -10.37 -3.95 5.96
CA LEU A 60 -9.74 -4.67 4.86
C LEU A 60 -9.05 -5.95 5.36
N GLN A 61 -9.45 -7.09 4.83
CA GLN A 61 -8.77 -8.34 5.12
C GLN A 61 -7.50 -8.51 4.27
N PRO A 62 -6.44 -9.15 4.81
CA PRO A 62 -5.16 -9.22 4.11
C PRO A 62 -5.22 -9.90 2.73
N ASP A 63 -6.11 -10.87 2.54
CA ASP A 63 -6.29 -11.67 1.32
C ASP A 63 -7.28 -11.04 0.33
N GLN A 64 -7.97 -9.96 0.72
CA GLN A 64 -8.85 -9.25 -0.19
C GLN A 64 -8.04 -8.48 -1.24
N CYS A 65 -8.52 -8.59 -2.47
CA CYS A 65 -8.01 -7.81 -3.58
C CYS A 65 -8.33 -6.32 -3.38
N LEU A 66 -7.31 -5.45 -3.41
CA LEU A 66 -7.46 -4.01 -3.14
C LEU A 66 -8.40 -3.33 -4.13
N VAL A 67 -8.26 -3.65 -5.43
CA VAL A 67 -9.13 -3.08 -6.48
C VAL A 67 -10.59 -3.51 -6.29
N ASP A 68 -10.84 -4.77 -5.94
CA ASP A 68 -12.19 -5.24 -5.64
C ASP A 68 -12.76 -4.59 -4.39
N TYR A 69 -11.96 -4.49 -3.33
CA TYR A 69 -12.36 -3.86 -2.08
C TYR A 69 -12.76 -2.40 -2.28
N LEU A 70 -11.99 -1.67 -3.10
CA LEU A 70 -12.29 -0.30 -3.49
C LEU A 70 -13.58 -0.21 -4.32
N PHE A 71 -13.70 -0.95 -5.42
CA PHE A 71 -14.84 -0.82 -6.33
C PHE A 71 -16.16 -1.35 -5.78
N LYS A 72 -16.13 -2.42 -4.97
CA LYS A 72 -17.35 -2.96 -4.33
C LYS A 72 -17.91 -2.00 -3.29
N ASN A 73 -17.06 -1.15 -2.71
CA ASN A 73 -17.43 -0.31 -1.57
C ASN A 73 -17.33 1.20 -1.83
N VAL A 74 -17.01 1.64 -3.06
CA VAL A 74 -16.92 3.06 -3.44
C VAL A 74 -18.21 3.84 -3.11
N ALA A 75 -19.37 3.16 -3.14
CA ALA A 75 -20.66 3.74 -2.77
C ALA A 75 -20.73 4.20 -1.29
N TRP A 76 -19.90 3.67 -0.39
CA TRP A 76 -19.89 4.03 1.04
C TRP A 76 -19.04 5.27 1.37
N THR A 77 -18.26 5.79 0.43
CA THR A 77 -17.30 6.90 0.67
C THR A 77 -17.85 8.30 0.42
N ALA A 78 -19.14 8.46 0.13
CA ALA A 78 -19.77 9.77 -0.06
C ALA A 78 -19.98 10.47 1.31
N PRO A 79 -19.20 11.53 1.58
CA PRO A 79 -19.46 12.84 0.96
C PRO A 79 -18.33 13.38 0.08
N SER A 80 -17.28 12.59 -0.18
CA SER A 80 -16.05 13.08 -0.80
C SER A 80 -15.49 12.08 -1.80
N THR A 81 -14.89 12.58 -2.88
CA THR A 81 -14.38 11.69 -3.93
C THR A 81 -13.08 11.07 -3.45
N LEU A 82 -12.98 9.74 -3.30
CA LEU A 82 -11.72 9.08 -2.92
C LEU A 82 -10.58 9.47 -3.85
N GLY A 83 -9.46 9.90 -3.25
CA GLY A 83 -8.24 10.24 -3.94
C GLY A 83 -7.31 9.04 -4.01
N VAL A 84 -7.38 8.27 -5.10
CA VAL A 84 -6.48 7.14 -5.35
C VAL A 84 -5.50 7.54 -6.44
N VAL A 85 -4.21 7.43 -6.15
CA VAL A 85 -3.12 7.75 -7.07
C VAL A 85 -2.06 6.66 -7.02
N GLU A 86 -1.88 6.00 -8.15
CA GLU A 86 -0.78 5.08 -8.37
C GLU A 86 0.36 5.81 -9.09
N SER A 87 1.59 5.70 -8.59
CA SER A 87 2.74 6.22 -9.35
C SER A 87 3.03 5.40 -10.61
N THR A 88 2.61 4.14 -10.64
CA THR A 88 2.63 3.24 -11.79
C THR A 88 1.27 2.55 -11.88
N SER A 89 0.67 2.44 -13.07
CA SER A 89 -0.66 1.82 -13.22
C SER A 89 -0.66 0.33 -12.87
N GLY A 90 -1.73 -0.13 -12.20
CA GLY A 90 -1.99 -1.56 -11.97
C GLY A 90 -1.41 -2.13 -10.68
N LEU A 91 -0.86 -1.29 -9.81
CA LEU A 91 -0.33 -1.68 -8.52
C LEU A 91 -1.44 -2.07 -7.51
N LEU A 92 -2.68 -1.65 -7.74
CA LEU A 92 -3.87 -2.02 -6.96
C LEU A 92 -4.46 -3.39 -7.32
N ASN A 93 -4.01 -4.02 -8.40
CA ASN A 93 -4.43 -5.38 -8.76
C ASN A 93 -3.70 -6.43 -7.92
N SER A 94 -3.74 -6.26 -6.60
CA SER A 94 -3.13 -7.15 -5.64
C SER A 94 -3.80 -7.08 -4.28
N THR A 95 -3.42 -7.99 -3.39
CA THR A 95 -3.76 -7.96 -1.96
C THR A 95 -2.82 -7.07 -1.15
N ILE A 96 -3.02 -6.93 0.16
CA ILE A 96 -2.16 -6.08 1.02
C ILE A 96 -0.73 -6.64 1.16
N TYR A 97 -0.58 -7.96 1.14
CA TYR A 97 0.74 -8.62 1.06
C TYR A 97 1.28 -8.65 -0.38
N GLY A 98 0.57 -8.06 -1.34
CA GLY A 98 1.03 -7.96 -2.72
C GLY A 98 0.81 -9.22 -3.56
N GLY A 99 0.05 -10.21 -3.07
CA GLY A 99 -0.35 -11.35 -3.89
C GLY A 99 -1.24 -10.92 -5.07
N PRO A 100 -1.21 -11.65 -6.20
CA PRO A 100 -2.12 -11.39 -7.31
C PRO A 100 -3.57 -11.66 -6.92
N CYS A 101 -4.50 -10.83 -7.38
CA CYS A 101 -5.93 -11.01 -7.09
C CYS A 101 -6.53 -12.23 -7.78
N TYR A 102 -6.07 -12.53 -9.00
CA TYR A 102 -6.58 -13.61 -9.83
C TYR A 102 -5.42 -14.45 -10.33
N ASN A 103 -5.23 -15.62 -9.73
CA ASN A 103 -4.29 -16.64 -10.20
C ASN A 103 -5.05 -17.89 -10.61
N ASN A 104 -4.58 -18.53 -11.67
CA ASN A 104 -5.11 -19.82 -12.13
C ASN A 104 -3.95 -20.79 -12.39
N PRO A 105 -3.77 -21.84 -11.57
CA PRO A 105 -4.60 -22.22 -10.43
C PRO A 105 -4.50 -21.23 -9.24
N PRO A 106 -5.49 -21.20 -8.32
CA PRO A 106 -5.39 -20.41 -7.10
C PRO A 106 -4.17 -20.82 -6.26
N LEU A 107 -3.50 -19.84 -5.65
CA LEU A 107 -2.34 -20.07 -4.78
C LEU A 107 -2.77 -20.75 -3.48
N THR A 108 -1.93 -21.67 -2.98
CA THR A 108 -2.13 -22.23 -1.64
C THR A 108 -1.68 -21.23 -0.56
N PRO A 109 -2.18 -21.34 0.69
CA PRO A 109 -1.72 -20.49 1.79
C PRO A 109 -0.20 -20.53 2.00
N GLU A 110 0.43 -21.67 1.77
CA GLU A 110 1.88 -21.86 1.88
C GLU A 110 2.63 -21.09 0.79
N GLU A 111 2.13 -21.11 -0.44
CA GLU A 111 2.69 -20.35 -1.56
C GLU A 111 2.55 -18.84 -1.31
N VAL A 112 1.37 -18.40 -0.85
CA VAL A 112 1.13 -16.99 -0.47
C VAL A 112 2.13 -16.53 0.59
N LYS A 113 2.30 -17.35 1.63
CA LYS A 113 3.22 -17.06 2.72
C LYS A 113 4.67 -16.97 2.23
N ARG A 114 5.10 -17.94 1.43
CA ARG A 114 6.47 -18.04 0.93
C ARG A 114 6.84 -16.91 -0.02
N GLU A 115 5.92 -16.51 -0.89
CA GLU A 115 6.23 -15.65 -2.04
C GLU A 115 5.82 -14.19 -1.85
N TYR A 116 4.82 -13.90 -1.02
CA TYR A 116 4.22 -12.56 -0.97
C TYR A 116 4.20 -11.92 0.42
N MET A 117 4.15 -12.70 1.51
CA MET A 117 4.13 -12.14 2.88
C MET A 117 5.48 -11.57 3.36
N GLY A 118 6.32 -11.10 2.44
CA GLY A 118 7.57 -10.41 2.72
C GLY A 118 8.65 -11.31 3.34
N CYS A 119 9.61 -10.68 4.00
CA CYS A 119 10.76 -11.35 4.59
C CYS A 119 10.35 -11.98 5.93
N GLN A 120 10.05 -13.28 5.88
CA GLN A 120 9.44 -14.05 6.97
C GLN A 120 10.33 -14.19 8.20
N ASN A 121 11.67 -14.13 8.04
CA ASN A 121 12.61 -14.37 9.14
C ASN A 121 13.63 -13.25 9.29
N LEU A 122 13.20 -11.99 9.23
CA LEU A 122 14.05 -10.86 9.61
C LEU A 122 13.80 -10.46 11.06
N PRO A 123 14.64 -10.86 12.04
CA PRO A 123 14.58 -10.28 13.36
C PRO A 123 14.76 -8.76 13.26
N THR A 124 13.90 -8.00 13.93
CA THR A 124 13.95 -6.53 13.96
C THR A 124 15.35 -6.00 14.32
N ALA A 125 16.09 -6.72 15.18
CA ALA A 125 17.46 -6.40 15.56
C ALA A 125 18.46 -6.48 14.39
N VAL A 126 18.33 -7.49 13.51
CA VAL A 126 19.19 -7.66 12.34
C VAL A 126 18.89 -6.57 11.30
N TRP A 127 17.62 -6.23 11.11
CA TRP A 127 17.23 -5.13 10.23
C TRP A 127 17.84 -3.81 10.70
N TYR A 128 17.69 -3.50 11.99
CA TYR A 128 18.20 -2.27 12.59
C TYR A 128 19.72 -2.13 12.43
N GLN A 129 20.47 -3.19 12.70
CA GLN A 129 21.93 -3.20 12.52
C GLN A 129 22.34 -2.98 11.06
N THR A 130 21.62 -3.58 10.12
CA THR A 130 21.91 -3.48 8.68
C THR A 130 21.66 -2.07 8.16
N VAL A 131 20.59 -1.40 8.64
CA VAL A 131 20.29 0.00 8.29
C VAL A 131 21.36 0.92 8.87
N GLN A 132 21.70 0.78 10.14
CA GLN A 132 22.74 1.58 10.80
C GLN A 132 24.12 1.46 10.13
N GLN A 133 24.49 0.24 9.70
CA GLN A 133 25.75 0.04 8.97
C GLN A 133 25.78 0.68 7.59
N LYS A 134 24.64 0.74 6.88
CA LYS A 134 24.56 1.42 5.58
C LYS A 134 24.70 2.93 5.72
N ASP A 135 24.13 3.52 6.77
CA ASP A 135 24.24 4.96 7.03
C ASP A 135 25.66 5.39 7.46
N LEU A 136 26.46 4.47 8.00
CA LEU A 136 27.86 4.70 8.37
C LEU A 136 28.85 4.55 7.21
N LEU A 137 28.41 4.00 6.08
CA LEU A 137 29.23 3.74 4.89
C LEU A 137 28.90 4.69 3.73
N GLN A 138 28.08 5.71 3.96
CA GLN A 138 27.83 6.85 3.06
C GLN A 138 28.47 8.12 3.61
#